data_AF-X0KY25-F1
#
_entry.id   AF-X0KY25-F1
#
_cell.length_a   1.000
_cell.length_b   1.000
_cell.length_c   1.000
_cell.angle_alpha   90.00
_cell.angle_beta   90.00
_cell.angle_gamma   90.00
#
_symmetry.space_group_name_H-M   'P 1'
#
loop_
_entity.id
_entity.type
_entity.pdbx_description
1 polymer ?
#
loop_
_entity_poly.entity_id
_entity_poly.type
_entity_poly.pdbx_seq_one_letter_code
_entity_poly.pdbx_strand_id
1 'polypeptide(L)' 'MDNLFSSPDLFRNLRHKGHGATCTARLNCGFYKPLVHLRVDYKSGKNMLKFNEVQAIPTADDQVES' A
#
# COMPACT_ATOMS: atom_id res chain seq x y z
N MET A 1 -11.06 1.89 17.59
CA MET A 1 -10.21 0.89 16.91
C MET A 1 -9.57 1.59 15.74
N ASP A 2 -8.51 2.25 16.10
CA ASP A 2 -7.80 3.30 15.40
C ASP A 2 -6.53 2.58 14.94
N ASN A 3 -6.47 2.29 13.64
CA ASN A 3 -5.35 1.54 13.12
C ASN A 3 -4.10 2.42 13.17
N LEU A 4 -3.28 2.19 14.20
CA LEU A 4 -2.01 2.84 14.49
C LEU A 4 -0.99 2.79 13.32
N PHE A 5 -1.22 1.94 12.30
CA PHE A 5 -0.34 1.72 11.14
C PHE A 5 -1.05 1.90 9.79
N SER A 6 -1.98 2.84 9.69
CA SER A 6 -2.84 3.01 8.50
C SER A 6 -2.78 4.38 7.87
N SER A 7 -1.74 5.17 8.16
CA SER A 7 -1.50 6.43 7.46
C SER A 7 -0.26 6.30 6.56
N PRO A 8 -0.35 6.73 5.28
CA PRO A 8 0.79 6.89 4.38
C PRO A 8 1.90 7.78 4.98
N ASP A 9 1.53 8.77 5.80
CA ASP A 9 2.48 9.64 6.48
C ASP A 9 3.40 8.89 7.45
N LEU A 10 2.89 7.84 8.12
CA LEU A 10 3.72 7.02 9.01
C LEU A 10 4.78 6.27 8.20
N PHE A 11 4.42 5.71 7.05
CA PHE A 11 5.35 5.02 6.16
C PHE A 11 6.41 5.96 5.61
N ARG A 12 6.02 7.17 5.20
CA ARG A 12 6.94 8.20 4.75
C ARG A 12 7.92 8.60 5.86
N ASN A 13 7.43 8.81 7.08
CA ASN A 13 8.27 9.14 8.24
C ASN A 13 9.25 8.02 8.59
N LEU A 14 8.80 6.76 8.58
CA LEU A 14 9.67 5.60 8.84
C LEU A 14 10.76 5.49 7.77
N ARG A 15 10.41 5.67 6.49
CA ARG A 15 11.39 5.68 5.39
C ARG A 15 12.42 6.79 5.54
N HIS A 16 12.00 8.02 5.86
CA HIS A 16 12.92 9.14 6.10
C HIS A 16 13.89 8.87 7.26
N LYS A 17 13.46 8.08 8.26
CA LYS A 17 14.31 7.65 9.39
C LYS A 17 15.19 6.43 9.06
N GLY A 18 15.13 5.88 7.85
CA GLY A 18 15.88 4.69 7.46
C GLY A 18 15.29 3.38 7.99
N HIS A 19 14.02 3.38 8.41
CA HIS A 19 13.34 2.18 8.87
C HIS A 19 12.47 1.58 7.76
N GLY A 20 12.67 0.29 7.50
CA GLY A 20 11.73 -0.52 6.73
C GLY A 20 10.51 -0.87 7.58
N ALA A 21 9.34 -0.91 6.96
CA ALA A 21 8.10 -1.31 7.61
C ALA A 21 7.25 -2.16 6.68
N THR A 22 6.64 -3.20 7.22
CA THR A 22 5.65 -4.04 6.55
C THR A 22 4.36 -3.96 7.35
N CYS A 23 3.24 -3.64 6.70
CA CYS A 23 1.93 -3.70 7.36
C CYS A 23 0.86 -4.26 6.45
N THR A 24 -0.27 -4.60 7.06
CA THR A 24 -1.54 -4.77 6.35
C THR A 24 -2.36 -3.49 6.50
N ALA A 25 -2.69 -2.86 5.37
CA ALA A 25 -3.51 -1.66 5.32
C ALA A 25 -4.94 -1.98 4.84
N ARG A 26 -5.92 -1.15 5.27
CA ARG A 26 -7.26 -1.17 4.68
C ARG A 26 -7.28 -0.29 3.42
N LEU A 27 -8.26 -0.51 2.55
CA LEU A 27 -8.39 0.22 1.28
C LEU A 27 -8.72 1.70 1.47
N ASN A 28 -9.33 2.07 2.59
CA ASN A 28 -9.77 3.43 2.90
C ASN A 28 -8.70 4.26 3.64
N CYS A 29 -7.43 3.88 3.53
CA CYS A 29 -6.33 4.44 4.31
C CYS A 29 -5.47 5.46 3.52
N GLY A 30 -6.01 6.10 2.48
CA GLY A 30 -5.30 7.14 1.71
C GLY A 30 -4.13 6.65 0.85
N PHE A 31 -3.84 5.34 0.84
CA PHE A 31 -2.74 4.79 0.05
C PHE A 31 -2.91 4.98 -1.46
N TYR A 32 -1.77 4.99 -2.16
CA TYR A 32 -1.63 5.12 -3.62
C TYR A 32 -2.76 4.42 -4.38
N LYS A 33 -3.58 5.23 -5.07
CA LYS A 33 -4.85 4.82 -5.72
C LYS A 33 -4.70 3.59 -6.63
N PRO A 34 -3.61 3.41 -7.40
CA PRO A 34 -3.41 2.20 -8.20
C PRO A 34 -3.35 0.91 -7.37
N LEU A 35 -2.79 0.91 -6.15
CA LEU A 35 -2.79 -0.28 -5.28
C LEU A 35 -4.19 -0.60 -4.78
N VAL A 36 -5.00 0.43 -4.50
CA VAL A 36 -6.40 0.28 -4.08
C VAL A 36 -7.21 -0.34 -5.21
N HIS A 37 -7.10 0.19 -6.44
CA HIS A 37 -7.76 -0.39 -7.62
C HIS A 37 -7.31 -1.82 -7.88
N LEU A 38 -6.00 -2.09 -7.82
CA LEU A 38 -5.45 -3.43 -8.00
C LEU A 38 -6.06 -4.44 -7.01
N ARG A 39 -6.26 -4.05 -5.75
CA ARG A 39 -6.91 -4.91 -4.76
C ARG A 39 -8.41 -5.10 -5.02
N VAL A 40 -9.11 -4.07 -5.51
CA VAL A 40 -10.52 -4.16 -5.90
C VAL A 40 -10.69 -5.09 -7.10
N ASP A 41 -9.85 -4.94 -8.12
CA ASP A 41 -9.87 -5.79 -9.31
C ASP A 41 -9.59 -7.24 -8.96
N TYR A 42 -8.62 -7.50 -8.07
CA TYR A 42 -8.34 -8.83 -7.54
C TYR A 42 -9.56 -9.46 -6.86
N LYS A 43 -10.23 -8.70 -5.96
CA LYS A 43 -11.45 -9.18 -5.31
C LYS A 43 -12.59 -9.48 -6.30
N SER A 44 -12.66 -8.73 -7.39
CA SER A 44 -13.67 -8.90 -8.43
C SER A 44 -13.31 -9.94 -9.50
N GLY A 45 -12.12 -10.57 -9.40
CA GLY A 45 -11.63 -11.53 -10.39
C GLY A 45 -11.21 -10.91 -11.72
N LYS A 46 -11.09 -9.57 -11.79
CA LYS A 46 -10.74 -8.82 -13.01
C LYS A 46 -9.23 -8.72 -13.26
N ASN A 47 -8.40 -9.06 -12.27
CA ASN A 47 -6.96 -9.14 -12.46
C ASN A 47 -6.41 -10.53 -12.14
N MET A 48 -5.21 -10.79 -12.69
CA MET A 48 -4.48 -12.06 -12.56
C MET A 48 -3.31 -11.93 -11.58
N LEU A 49 -3.50 -11.32 -10.40
CA LEU A 49 -2.45 -11.39 -9.37
C LEU A 49 -2.20 -12.87 -9.05
N LYS A 50 -0.95 -13.31 -9.21
CA LYS A 50 -0.57 -14.69 -8.89
C LYS A 50 -0.51 -14.85 -7.39
N PHE A 51 -1.17 -15.90 -6.91
CA PHE A 51 -1.01 -16.34 -5.54
C PHE A 51 0.45 -16.73 -5.27
N ASN A 52 0.97 -16.41 -4.08
CA ASN A 52 2.37 -16.60 -3.66
C ASN A 52 3.42 -15.80 -4.43
N GLU A 53 3.04 -14.73 -5.14
CA GLU A 53 3.99 -13.81 -5.77
C GLU A 53 4.08 -12.49 -4.97
N VAL A 54 5.30 -11.98 -4.80
CA VAL A 54 5.55 -10.65 -4.24
C VAL A 54 5.92 -9.72 -5.39
N GLN A 55 5.21 -8.60 -5.51
CA GLN A 55 5.44 -7.58 -6.53
C GLN A 55 5.80 -6.25 -5.87
N ALA A 56 6.82 -5.59 -6.39
CA ALA A 56 7.18 -4.23 -6.00
C ALA A 56 6.57 -3.25 -7.01
N ILE A 57 5.73 -2.33 -6.54
CA ILE A 57 5.11 -1.30 -7.36
C ILE A 57 5.68 0.05 -6.91
N PRO A 58 6.60 0.66 -7.67
CA PRO A 58 7.09 1.99 -7.36
C PRO A 58 5.96 3.01 -7.52
N THR A 59 5.89 3.96 -6.61
CA THR A 59 5.04 5.15 -6.70
C THR A 59 5.70 6.17 -7.63
N ALA A 60 4.93 6.93 -8.40
CA ALA A 60 5.45 7.83 -9.44
C ALA A 60 6.52 8.82 -8.93
N ASP A 61 6.44 9.23 -7.66
CA ASP A 61 7.38 10.17 -7.03
C ASP A 61 8.28 9.52 -5.96
N ASP A 62 8.35 8.18 -5.89
CA ASP A 62 8.93 7.44 -4.74
C ASP A 62 8.32 7.83 -3.38
N GLN A 63 7.20 8.56 -3.37
CA GLN A 63 6.45 8.98 -2.19
C GLN A 63 5.30 7.99 -1.90
N VAL A 64 5.13 7.65 -0.62
CA VAL A 64 3.95 6.91 -0.14
C VAL A 64 2.82 7.94 0.02
N GLU A 65 2.08 8.19 -1.06
CA GLU A 65 1.08 9.28 -1.15
C GLU A 65 -0.10 9.10 -0.17
N SER A 66 -0.62 10.24 0.34
CA SER A 66 -1.69 10.40 1.34
C SER A 66 -3.07 10.76 0.78
#